data_AF-A0AAN9GAH8-F1
#
_entry.id   AF-A0AAN9GAH8-F1
#
_cell.length_a   1.000
_cell.length_b   1.000
_cell.length_c   1.000
_cell.angle_alpha   90.00
_cell.angle_beta   90.00
_cell.angle_gamma   90.00
#
_symmetry.space_group_name_H-M   'P 1'
#
loop_
_entity.id
_entity.type
_entity.pdbx_description
1 polymer ?
#
loop_
_entity_poly.entity_id
_entity_poly.type
_entity_poly.pdbx_seq_one_letter_code
_entity_poly.pdbx_strand_id
1 'polypeptide(L)'
;MLAAKGEVTGSHFLTGATKDEGLIAAQGLFGERFKMEGTQKLMAMMNCFRGDLPQVHGIVESILEAYAKWPYNMNDDEIKDHFSEIIGDYFILAPTHKMASVMAALNLTVFVYNYEYMSELSSWGGVIHGAELFYLAGFPIKGNNNNYRYDDSDKHMARLLLQLWANFAKNGLPSLVPVQNFHMPRFTLSHRSYTRFFSSGRTPTLNVQHDLKPDKLAFWNMQVPRMYQRQLDEMKRYPPAGTVISRHTTFTGRGGENEGGDREITPHDSTELNTQLDGSDVGAGSGKAPPDEYLTRHGSNSWILIAACIGLSLLTVLLSVCYCQVRRQVNNLIRQSSVSSGQPIL
;
A
#
# COMPACT_ATOMS: atom_id res chain seq x y z
N MET A 1 -5.40 -3.35 -13.30
CA MET A 1 -5.05 -4.16 -12.11
C MET A 1 -5.84 -5.46 -12.18
N LEU A 2 -5.21 -6.62 -12.06
CA LEU A 2 -5.86 -7.94 -12.22
C LEU A 2 -7.07 -8.15 -11.30
N ALA A 3 -6.99 -7.63 -10.07
CA ALA A 3 -8.11 -7.62 -9.13
C ALA A 3 -9.34 -6.85 -9.68
N ALA A 4 -9.14 -5.72 -10.35
CA ALA A 4 -10.24 -4.97 -10.98
C ALA A 4 -10.85 -5.71 -12.19
N LYS A 5 -10.14 -6.68 -12.76
CA LYS A 5 -10.61 -7.56 -13.84
C LYS A 5 -11.22 -8.87 -13.32
N GLY A 6 -11.26 -9.08 -12.00
CA GLY A 6 -11.75 -10.33 -11.38
C GLY A 6 -10.79 -11.52 -11.53
N GLU A 7 -9.57 -11.28 -12.04
CA GLU A 7 -8.54 -12.31 -12.25
C GLU A 7 -7.78 -12.58 -10.94
N VAL A 8 -8.50 -13.07 -9.93
CA VAL A 8 -7.95 -13.37 -8.60
C VAL A 8 -8.05 -14.86 -8.32
N THR A 9 -6.92 -15.50 -8.02
CA THR A 9 -6.87 -16.91 -7.60
C THR A 9 -7.03 -17.01 -6.08
N GLY A 10 -8.17 -17.51 -5.59
CA GLY A 10 -8.45 -17.73 -4.16
C GLY A 10 -9.82 -17.20 -3.73
N SER A 11 -10.44 -17.85 -2.73
CA SER A 11 -11.79 -17.49 -2.24
C SER A 11 -11.80 -16.87 -0.84
N HIS A 12 -10.71 -17.00 -0.08
CA HIS A 12 -10.57 -16.55 1.30
C HIS A 12 -9.25 -15.83 1.50
N PHE A 13 -9.29 -14.64 2.10
CA PHE A 13 -8.15 -13.77 2.33
C PHE A 13 -8.11 -13.35 3.80
N LEU A 14 -6.92 -13.41 4.40
CA LEU A 14 -6.61 -12.82 5.70
C LEU A 14 -5.46 -11.85 5.50
N THR A 15 -5.69 -10.58 5.85
CA THR A 15 -4.71 -9.50 5.66
C THR A 15 -4.73 -8.55 6.85
N GLY A 16 -3.70 -7.72 7.00
CA GLY A 16 -3.65 -6.73 8.06
C GLY A 16 -2.43 -5.83 7.95
N ALA A 17 -2.26 -5.02 8.97
CA ALA A 17 -1.15 -4.09 9.13
C ALA A 17 -0.75 -4.03 10.62
N THR A 18 0.42 -3.48 10.90
CA THR A 18 0.83 -3.07 12.25
C THR A 18 0.40 -1.63 12.54
N LYS A 19 0.43 -1.24 13.81
CA LYS A 19 0.06 0.12 14.23
C LYS A 19 0.96 1.20 13.63
N ASP A 20 2.27 0.96 13.64
CA ASP A 20 3.30 1.97 13.37
C ASP A 20 4.14 1.57 12.16
N GLU A 21 3.47 1.31 11.03
CA GLU A 21 4.06 0.82 9.77
C GLU A 21 5.22 1.69 9.24
N GLY A 22 5.11 3.01 9.37
CA GLY A 22 6.13 3.94 8.90
C GLY A 22 7.27 4.19 9.88
N LEU A 23 7.26 3.60 11.08
CA LEU A 23 8.15 4.02 12.18
C LEU A 23 9.62 3.79 11.87
N ILE A 24 9.99 2.65 11.25
CA ILE A 24 11.38 2.38 10.86
C ILE A 24 11.85 3.38 9.80
N ALA A 25 10.99 3.69 8.83
CA ALA A 25 11.31 4.65 7.77
C ALA A 25 11.49 6.06 8.36
N ALA A 26 10.61 6.45 9.29
CA ALA A 26 10.72 7.72 10.01
C ALA A 26 12.03 7.77 10.81
N GLN A 27 12.32 6.78 11.66
CA GLN A 27 13.55 6.73 12.47
C GLN A 27 14.82 6.85 11.61
N GLY A 28 14.87 6.18 10.46
CA GLY A 28 16.03 6.25 9.56
C GLY A 28 16.24 7.63 8.91
N LEU A 29 15.19 8.44 8.79
CA LEU A 29 15.26 9.80 8.24
C LEU A 29 15.50 10.85 9.33
N PHE A 30 15.04 10.63 10.56
CA PHE A 30 15.24 11.55 11.69
C PHE A 30 16.63 11.50 12.35
N GLY A 31 17.53 10.62 11.90
CA GLY A 31 18.95 10.68 12.29
C GLY A 31 19.65 11.94 11.75
N GLU A 32 20.97 12.05 11.96
CA GLU A 32 21.80 13.23 11.57
C GLU A 32 21.74 13.66 10.09
N ARG A 33 20.98 12.96 9.24
CA ARG A 33 20.80 13.25 7.82
C ARG A 33 20.06 14.56 7.53
N PHE A 34 19.19 15.03 8.42
CA PHE A 34 18.50 16.32 8.26
C PHE A 34 18.78 17.26 9.42
N LYS A 35 19.70 18.21 9.21
CA LYS A 35 20.00 19.31 10.15
C LYS A 35 18.93 20.42 10.22
N MET A 36 17.81 20.24 9.51
CA MET A 36 16.69 21.18 9.54
C MET A 36 15.94 21.05 10.86
N GLU A 37 15.10 22.03 11.20
CA GLU A 37 14.24 22.00 12.38
C GLU A 37 12.82 22.47 12.01
N GLY A 38 11.83 22.07 12.82
CA GLY A 38 10.45 22.51 12.70
C GLY A 38 9.86 22.29 11.30
N THR A 39 9.13 23.30 10.80
CA THR A 39 8.43 23.24 9.51
C THR A 39 9.35 22.94 8.33
N GLN A 40 10.62 23.34 8.35
CA GLN A 40 11.55 23.06 7.25
C GLN A 40 11.83 21.55 7.14
N LYS A 41 12.04 20.88 8.28
CA LYS A 41 12.22 19.43 8.33
C LYS A 41 10.98 18.72 7.80
N LEU A 42 9.80 19.12 8.28
CA LEU A 42 8.52 18.58 7.81
C LEU A 42 8.37 18.71 6.28
N MET A 43 8.59 19.90 5.73
CA MET A 43 8.48 20.15 4.29
C MET A 43 9.49 19.34 3.47
N ALA A 44 10.74 19.24 3.94
CA ALA A 44 11.75 18.44 3.28
C ALA A 44 11.38 16.96 3.24
N MET A 45 10.78 16.45 4.32
CA MET A 45 10.30 15.08 4.39
C MET A 45 9.09 14.85 3.47
N MET A 46 8.17 15.81 3.37
CA MET A 46 7.03 15.72 2.47
C MET A 46 7.41 15.74 0.97
N ASN A 47 8.62 16.17 0.61
CA ASN A 47 9.05 16.18 -0.78
C ASN A 47 9.13 14.79 -1.43
N CYS A 48 9.22 13.70 -0.67
CA CYS A 48 9.19 12.34 -1.24
C CYS A 48 7.89 12.10 -2.03
N PHE A 49 6.76 12.63 -1.55
CA PHE A 49 5.46 12.50 -2.22
C PHE A 49 5.37 13.24 -3.55
N ARG A 50 6.18 14.30 -3.76
CA ARG A 50 6.29 14.94 -5.07
C ARG A 50 6.96 14.03 -6.09
N GLY A 51 7.88 13.16 -5.64
CA GLY A 51 8.52 12.15 -6.48
C GLY A 51 7.62 10.95 -6.76
N ASP A 52 6.87 10.48 -5.75
CA ASP A 52 5.99 9.31 -5.86
C ASP A 52 4.67 9.61 -6.57
N LEU A 53 4.13 10.82 -6.38
CA LEU A 53 2.87 11.30 -6.97
C LEU A 53 3.10 12.58 -7.79
N PRO A 54 4.00 12.56 -8.80
CA PRO A 54 4.42 13.77 -9.52
C PRO A 54 3.28 14.39 -10.34
N GLN A 55 2.26 13.60 -10.65
CA GLN A 55 1.11 14.06 -11.43
C GLN A 55 -0.02 14.62 -10.57
N VAL A 56 0.08 14.57 -9.23
CA VAL A 56 -0.96 15.07 -8.33
C VAL A 56 -0.53 16.44 -7.80
N HIS A 57 -0.95 17.51 -8.48
CA HIS A 57 -0.66 18.87 -8.00
C HIS A 57 -1.30 19.13 -6.63
N GLY A 58 -0.60 19.86 -5.75
CA GLY A 58 -1.06 20.20 -4.41
C GLY A 58 -0.99 19.06 -3.38
N ILE A 59 -0.35 17.93 -3.72
CA ILE A 59 -0.34 16.74 -2.86
C ILE A 59 0.28 17.00 -1.48
N VAL A 60 1.35 17.80 -1.39
CA VAL A 60 2.00 18.09 -0.10
C VAL A 60 1.08 18.89 0.80
N GLU A 61 0.44 19.92 0.26
CA GLU A 61 -0.50 20.77 0.97
C GLU A 61 -1.69 19.95 1.47
N SER A 62 -2.26 19.08 0.62
CA SER A 62 -3.36 18.20 1.00
C SER A 62 -2.97 17.15 2.05
N ILE A 63 -1.74 16.62 2.03
CA ILE A 63 -1.23 15.74 3.09
C ILE A 63 -1.14 16.50 4.41
N LEU A 64 -0.58 17.72 4.39
CA LEU A 64 -0.45 18.53 5.59
C LEU A 64 -1.81 18.89 6.18
N GLU A 65 -2.81 19.23 5.37
CA GLU A 65 -4.18 19.46 5.82
C GLU A 65 -4.81 18.19 6.42
N ALA A 66 -4.53 17.03 5.84
CA ALA A 66 -5.07 15.77 6.34
C ALA A 66 -4.39 15.31 7.64
N TYR A 67 -3.11 15.64 7.87
CA TYR A 67 -2.31 15.09 8.98
C TYR A 67 -1.88 16.08 10.05
N ALA A 68 -1.69 17.35 9.73
CA ALA A 68 -1.20 18.35 10.66
C ALA A 68 -2.22 19.49 10.84
N LYS A 69 -2.09 20.24 11.94
CA LYS A 69 -2.89 21.44 12.19
C LYS A 69 -2.03 22.68 12.02
N TRP A 70 -2.60 23.70 11.38
CA TRP A 70 -1.95 25.02 11.28
C TRP A 70 -2.15 25.82 12.59
N PRO A 71 -1.14 26.59 13.05
CA PRO A 71 0.22 26.68 12.54
C PRO A 71 1.03 25.40 12.85
N TYR A 72 1.93 25.03 11.93
CA TYR A 72 2.75 23.81 12.03
C TYR A 72 3.88 23.94 13.06
N ASN A 73 3.52 24.16 14.32
CA ASN A 73 4.44 24.30 15.44
C ASN A 73 4.64 22.93 16.09
N MET A 74 5.49 22.10 15.48
CA MET A 74 5.79 20.76 15.95
C MET A 74 7.27 20.63 16.33
N ASN A 75 7.55 19.93 17.42
CA ASN A 75 8.90 19.50 17.77
C ASN A 75 9.31 18.29 16.91
N ASP A 76 10.59 17.90 16.99
CA ASP A 76 11.12 16.81 16.16
C ASP A 76 10.44 15.45 16.38
N ASP A 77 10.05 15.12 17.62
CA ASP A 77 9.34 13.88 17.91
C ASP A 77 7.92 13.90 17.33
N GLU A 78 7.22 15.03 17.41
CA GLU A 78 5.91 15.19 16.78
C GLU A 78 6.01 15.05 15.25
N ILE A 79 7.00 15.69 14.61
CA ILE A 79 7.19 15.55 13.15
C ILE A 79 7.48 14.08 12.80
N LYS A 80 8.25 13.37 13.63
CA LYS A 80 8.57 11.95 13.44
C LYS A 80 7.34 11.06 13.51
N ASP A 81 6.49 11.29 14.50
CA ASP A 81 5.27 10.51 14.68
C ASP A 81 4.28 10.78 13.54
N HIS A 82 4.11 12.05 13.13
CA HIS A 82 3.26 12.40 11.98
C HIS A 82 3.79 11.80 10.68
N PHE A 83 5.11 11.89 10.44
CA PHE A 83 5.70 11.32 9.24
C PHE A 83 5.59 9.79 9.21
N SER A 84 5.82 9.13 10.35
CA SER A 84 5.60 7.69 10.52
C SER A 84 4.16 7.31 10.15
N GLU A 85 3.18 8.09 10.62
CA GLU A 85 1.77 7.85 10.30
C GLU A 85 1.48 8.03 8.80
N ILE A 86 1.93 9.13 8.20
CA ILE A 86 1.72 9.45 6.79
C ILE A 86 2.28 8.34 5.88
N ILE A 87 3.53 7.94 6.12
CA ILE A 87 4.22 6.90 5.32
C ILE A 87 3.58 5.54 5.53
N GLY A 88 3.27 5.18 6.78
CA GLY A 88 2.61 3.91 7.09
C GLY A 88 1.23 3.81 6.44
N ASP A 89 0.47 4.90 6.49
CA ASP A 89 -0.86 4.96 5.87
C ASP A 89 -0.77 4.89 4.34
N TYR A 90 0.15 5.63 3.72
CA TYR A 90 0.33 5.68 2.27
C TYR A 90 0.80 4.35 1.68
N PHE A 91 1.87 3.75 2.24
CA PHE A 91 2.50 2.56 1.65
C PHE A 91 1.81 1.25 2.05
N ILE A 92 1.24 1.15 3.25
CA ILE A 92 0.77 -0.12 3.78
C ILE A 92 -0.72 -0.09 4.11
N LEU A 93 -1.16 0.79 5.00
CA LEU A 93 -2.51 0.70 5.57
C LEU A 93 -3.61 0.98 4.54
N ALA A 94 -3.52 2.10 3.82
CA ALA A 94 -4.54 2.47 2.83
C ALA A 94 -4.61 1.49 1.66
N PRO A 95 -3.48 1.04 1.05
CA PRO A 95 -3.49 -0.02 0.05
C PRO A 95 -4.08 -1.33 0.56
N THR A 96 -3.76 -1.73 1.80
CA THR A 96 -4.29 -2.97 2.42
C THR A 96 -5.82 -2.91 2.54
N HIS A 97 -6.36 -1.80 3.03
CA HIS A 97 -7.81 -1.62 3.14
C HIS A 97 -8.49 -1.43 1.78
N LYS A 98 -7.80 -0.85 0.80
CA LYS A 98 -8.29 -0.77 -0.58
C LYS A 98 -8.41 -2.16 -1.19
N MET A 99 -7.39 -3.00 -1.01
CA MET A 99 -7.39 -4.39 -1.43
C MET A 99 -8.55 -5.15 -0.79
N ALA A 100 -8.73 -5.04 0.53
CA ALA A 100 -9.85 -5.68 1.23
C ALA A 100 -11.21 -5.25 0.67
N SER A 101 -11.37 -3.97 0.35
CA SER A 101 -12.60 -3.43 -0.25
C SER A 101 -12.83 -3.97 -1.67
N VAL A 102 -11.79 -4.05 -2.50
CA VAL A 102 -11.89 -4.61 -3.86
C VAL A 102 -12.26 -6.09 -3.80
N MET A 103 -11.59 -6.88 -2.96
CA MET A 103 -11.86 -8.30 -2.79
C MET A 103 -13.29 -8.54 -2.27
N ALA A 104 -13.75 -7.75 -1.30
CA ALA A 104 -15.12 -7.82 -0.81
C ALA A 104 -16.16 -7.47 -1.89
N ALA A 105 -15.87 -6.49 -2.76
CA ALA A 105 -16.74 -6.12 -3.89
C ALA A 105 -16.85 -7.23 -4.95
N LEU A 106 -15.84 -8.10 -5.05
CA LEU A 106 -15.86 -9.31 -5.88
C LEU A 106 -16.53 -10.51 -5.18
N ASN A 107 -17.24 -10.29 -4.08
CA ASN A 107 -17.86 -11.32 -3.24
C ASN A 107 -16.88 -12.32 -2.59
N LEU A 108 -15.57 -12.05 -2.60
CA LEU A 108 -14.57 -12.90 -1.95
C LEU A 108 -14.57 -12.73 -0.43
N THR A 109 -14.28 -13.81 0.31
CA THR A 109 -14.21 -13.76 1.77
C THR A 109 -12.92 -13.08 2.20
N VAL A 110 -13.04 -12.01 2.99
CA VAL A 110 -11.89 -11.24 3.47
C VAL A 110 -12.00 -11.05 4.98
N PHE A 111 -10.88 -11.20 5.68
CA PHE A 111 -10.73 -10.90 7.10
C PHE A 111 -9.57 -9.91 7.24
N VAL A 112 -9.78 -8.87 8.05
CA VAL A 112 -8.80 -7.80 8.27
C VAL A 112 -8.41 -7.75 9.74
N TYR A 113 -7.12 -7.61 10.03
CA TYR A 113 -6.63 -7.32 11.37
C TYR A 113 -5.76 -6.07 11.42
N ASN A 114 -5.64 -5.48 12.62
CA ASN A 114 -4.65 -4.46 12.94
C ASN A 114 -3.86 -4.91 14.17
N TYR A 115 -2.54 -5.04 14.03
CA TYR A 115 -1.67 -5.52 15.10
C TYR A 115 -1.06 -4.34 15.86
N GLU A 116 -1.48 -4.17 17.11
CA GLU A 116 -1.10 -3.05 17.99
C GLU A 116 -0.49 -3.52 19.30
N TYR A 117 -0.20 -4.82 19.42
CA TYR A 117 0.47 -5.35 20.60
C TYR A 117 1.96 -4.99 20.57
N MET A 118 2.42 -4.32 21.64
CA MET A 118 3.82 -4.02 21.90
C MET A 118 4.27 -4.79 23.15
N SER A 119 5.34 -5.56 23.02
CA SER A 119 6.00 -6.20 24.16
C SER A 119 6.53 -5.16 25.13
N GLU A 120 6.46 -5.42 26.44
CA GLU A 120 7.11 -4.58 27.46
C GLU A 120 8.65 -4.60 27.33
N LEU A 121 9.20 -5.62 26.66
CA LEU A 121 10.62 -5.78 26.39
C LEU A 121 11.04 -5.19 25.02
N SER A 122 10.10 -4.58 24.28
CA SER A 122 10.38 -3.95 22.99
C SER A 122 11.20 -2.66 23.17
N SER A 123 12.29 -2.54 22.40
CA SER A 123 13.11 -1.33 22.36
C SER A 123 12.76 -0.38 21.21
N TRP A 124 11.75 -0.71 20.41
CA TRP A 124 11.47 0.02 19.16
C TRP A 124 10.69 1.33 19.35
N GLY A 125 10.11 1.54 20.53
CA GLY A 125 9.26 2.72 20.81
C GLY A 125 7.91 2.70 20.10
N GLY A 126 7.51 1.56 19.51
CA GLY A 126 6.25 1.36 18.82
C GLY A 126 6.12 -0.05 18.23
N VAL A 127 5.03 -0.29 17.51
CA VAL A 127 4.72 -1.55 16.83
C VAL A 127 5.10 -1.41 15.35
N ILE A 128 6.40 -1.54 15.10
CA ILE A 128 7.03 -1.39 13.79
C ILE A 128 6.46 -2.33 12.73
N HIS A 129 6.67 -1.99 11.46
CA HIS A 129 6.40 -2.87 10.32
C HIS A 129 6.98 -4.28 10.53
N GLY A 130 6.12 -5.29 10.39
CA GLY A 130 6.49 -6.70 10.51
C GLY A 130 6.75 -7.19 11.94
N ALA A 131 6.45 -6.39 12.98
CA ALA A 131 6.60 -6.81 14.38
C ALA A 131 5.83 -8.11 14.70
N GLU A 132 4.65 -8.30 14.09
CA GLU A 132 3.80 -9.46 14.29
C GLU A 132 4.38 -10.74 13.65
N LEU A 133 5.24 -10.61 12.62
CA LEU A 133 5.84 -11.76 11.94
C LEU A 133 6.68 -12.60 12.90
N PHE A 134 7.30 -11.98 13.91
CA PHE A 134 8.05 -12.72 14.92
C PHE A 134 7.15 -13.62 15.79
N TYR A 135 5.95 -13.12 16.11
CA TYR A 135 4.95 -13.85 16.87
C TYR A 135 4.35 -14.97 16.02
N LEU A 136 4.06 -14.69 14.75
CA LEU A 136 3.55 -15.66 13.78
C LEU A 136 4.57 -16.76 13.44
N ALA A 137 5.88 -16.46 13.48
CA ALA A 137 6.94 -17.46 13.34
C ALA A 137 7.12 -18.35 14.61
N GLY A 138 6.48 -17.94 15.71
CA GLY A 138 6.52 -18.61 17.00
C GLY A 138 7.79 -18.34 17.81
N PHE A 139 8.52 -17.23 17.56
CA PHE A 139 9.73 -16.92 18.34
C PHE A 139 9.51 -16.79 19.85
N PRO A 140 8.40 -16.19 20.34
CA PRO A 140 8.15 -16.16 21.78
C PRO A 140 8.01 -17.55 22.41
N ILE A 141 7.55 -18.54 21.63
CA ILE A 141 7.26 -19.90 22.08
C ILE A 141 8.46 -20.84 21.88
N LYS A 142 9.26 -20.61 20.82
CA LYS A 142 10.43 -21.42 20.45
C LYS A 142 11.68 -20.94 21.18
N GLY A 143 11.83 -21.29 22.46
CA GLY A 143 13.08 -21.05 23.20
C GLY A 143 13.18 -21.92 24.44
N ASN A 144 14.41 -22.29 24.81
CA ASN A 144 14.74 -22.75 26.16
C ASN A 144 14.26 -21.69 27.18
N ASN A 145 14.06 -22.08 28.43
CA ASN A 145 13.56 -21.24 29.54
C ASN A 145 14.28 -19.87 29.76
N ASN A 146 15.35 -19.58 29.01
CA ASN A 146 16.13 -18.34 29.01
C ASN A 146 15.86 -17.41 27.80
N ASN A 147 14.66 -17.41 27.20
CA ASN A 147 14.34 -16.43 26.16
C ASN A 147 14.08 -15.03 26.77
N TYR A 148 15.15 -14.30 27.11
CA TYR A 148 15.10 -12.97 27.74
C TYR A 148 14.52 -11.87 26.83
N ARG A 149 14.16 -12.19 25.59
CA ARG A 149 13.56 -11.24 24.64
C ARG A 149 12.04 -11.22 24.67
N TYR A 150 11.42 -12.22 25.30
CA TYR A 150 9.97 -12.36 25.31
C TYR A 150 9.48 -12.82 26.68
N ASP A 151 8.44 -12.18 27.18
CA ASP A 151 7.79 -12.54 28.44
C ASP A 151 6.60 -13.51 28.22
N ASP A 152 5.86 -13.80 29.28
CA ASP A 152 4.68 -14.67 29.19
C ASP A 152 3.50 -14.02 28.46
N SER A 153 3.41 -12.69 28.47
CA SER A 153 2.44 -11.93 27.66
C SER A 153 2.76 -12.09 26.17
N ASP A 154 4.03 -12.06 25.79
CA ASP A 154 4.46 -12.27 24.41
C ASP A 154 4.16 -13.69 23.94
N LYS A 155 4.38 -14.70 24.79
CA LYS A 155 3.99 -16.08 24.53
C LYS A 155 2.47 -16.20 24.37
N HIS A 156 1.70 -15.50 25.19
CA HIS A 156 0.24 -15.50 25.09
C HIS A 156 -0.23 -14.88 23.76
N MET A 157 0.26 -13.69 23.41
CA MET A 157 -0.04 -13.05 22.12
C MET A 157 0.36 -13.93 20.93
N ALA A 158 1.54 -14.57 20.99
CA ALA A 158 1.97 -15.49 19.93
C ALA A 158 1.01 -16.66 19.75
N ARG A 159 0.49 -17.24 20.85
CA ARG A 159 -0.52 -18.31 20.78
C ARG A 159 -1.83 -17.84 20.16
N LEU A 160 -2.31 -16.64 20.53
CA LEU A 160 -3.52 -16.06 19.94
C LEU A 160 -3.37 -15.89 18.42
N LEU A 161 -2.28 -15.25 17.99
CA LEU A 161 -2.00 -14.98 16.58
C LEU A 161 -1.82 -16.29 15.78
N LEU A 162 -1.01 -17.23 16.28
CA LEU A 162 -0.79 -18.53 15.64
C LEU A 162 -2.06 -19.35 15.54
N GLN A 163 -2.88 -19.41 16.59
CA GLN A 163 -4.14 -20.16 16.58
C GLN A 163 -5.10 -19.62 15.53
N LEU A 164 -5.20 -18.29 15.44
CA LEU A 164 -6.06 -17.60 14.48
C LEU A 164 -5.62 -17.86 13.03
N TRP A 165 -4.33 -17.74 12.74
CA TRP A 165 -3.76 -18.02 11.42
C TRP A 165 -3.82 -19.52 11.06
N ALA A 166 -3.59 -20.42 12.01
CA ALA A 166 -3.67 -21.86 11.80
C ALA A 166 -5.09 -22.31 11.47
N ASN A 167 -6.09 -21.77 12.17
CA ASN A 167 -7.49 -22.03 11.87
C ASN A 167 -7.85 -21.52 10.46
N PHE A 168 -7.47 -20.29 10.12
CA PHE A 168 -7.66 -19.75 8.76
C PHE A 168 -7.04 -20.65 7.68
N ALA A 169 -5.80 -21.09 7.87
CA ALA A 169 -5.14 -21.98 6.91
C ALA A 169 -5.83 -23.34 6.78
N LYS A 170 -6.42 -23.85 7.87
CA LYS A 170 -7.08 -25.16 7.90
C LYS A 170 -8.49 -25.14 7.31
N ASN A 171 -9.29 -24.11 7.57
CA ASN A 171 -10.72 -24.10 7.28
C ASN A 171 -11.23 -22.81 6.60
N GLY A 172 -10.37 -21.86 6.30
CA GLY A 172 -10.73 -20.58 5.67
C GLY A 172 -11.38 -19.56 6.63
N LEU A 173 -11.50 -19.86 7.92
CA LEU A 173 -12.10 -19.01 8.95
C LEU A 173 -11.11 -18.75 10.10
N PRO A 174 -10.58 -17.53 10.26
CA PRO A 174 -9.71 -17.23 11.38
C PRO A 174 -10.52 -17.23 12.68
N SER A 175 -10.08 -18.02 13.66
CA SER A 175 -10.78 -18.18 14.94
C SER A 175 -9.84 -18.56 16.07
N LEU A 176 -10.27 -18.36 17.32
CA LEU A 176 -9.55 -18.85 18.50
C LEU A 176 -10.11 -20.16 19.07
N VAL A 177 -11.08 -20.78 18.40
CA VAL A 177 -11.65 -22.08 18.81
C VAL A 177 -10.57 -23.18 18.75
N PRO A 178 -10.48 -24.08 19.76
CA PRO A 178 -11.35 -24.20 20.94
C PRO A 178 -10.91 -23.40 22.17
N VAL A 179 -9.82 -22.63 22.10
CA VAL A 179 -9.25 -21.88 23.24
C VAL A 179 -10.22 -20.80 23.73
N GLN A 180 -10.85 -20.10 22.80
CA GLN A 180 -11.84 -19.06 23.07
C GLN A 180 -12.93 -19.12 21.99
N ASN A 181 -14.19 -18.89 22.40
CA ASN A 181 -15.30 -18.77 21.46
C ASN A 181 -15.23 -17.43 20.71
N PHE A 182 -14.32 -17.32 19.76
CA PHE A 182 -14.10 -16.14 18.94
C PHE A 182 -13.84 -16.53 17.49
N HIS A 183 -14.54 -15.85 16.57
CA HIS A 183 -14.33 -15.92 15.13
C HIS A 183 -14.15 -14.50 14.59
N MET A 184 -13.19 -14.30 13.68
CA MET A 184 -13.08 -13.01 13.01
C MET A 184 -14.32 -12.76 12.16
N PRO A 185 -14.93 -11.56 12.24
CA PRO A 185 -15.99 -11.19 11.33
C PRO A 185 -15.44 -10.95 9.93
N ARG A 186 -16.23 -11.29 8.91
CA ARG A 186 -15.90 -10.98 7.53
C ARG A 186 -15.90 -9.45 7.33
N PHE A 187 -14.88 -8.95 6.63
CA PHE A 187 -14.84 -7.59 6.14
C PHE A 187 -15.82 -7.42 4.98
N THR A 188 -16.66 -6.40 5.05
CA THR A 188 -17.63 -6.06 4.00
C THR A 188 -17.61 -4.56 3.72
N LEU A 189 -18.19 -4.15 2.59
CA LEU A 189 -18.28 -2.73 2.24
C LEU A 189 -19.19 -1.94 3.20
N SER A 190 -20.23 -2.57 3.74
CA SER A 190 -21.15 -1.98 4.72
C SER A 190 -20.64 -2.04 6.16
N HIS A 191 -19.90 -3.10 6.51
CA HIS A 191 -19.31 -3.29 7.82
C HIS A 191 -17.82 -3.59 7.65
N ARG A 192 -17.00 -2.53 7.72
CA ARG A 192 -15.54 -2.57 7.55
C ARG A 192 -14.86 -3.03 8.83
N SER A 193 -15.26 -4.21 9.30
CA SER A 193 -14.81 -4.81 10.54
C SER A 193 -13.35 -5.22 10.45
N TYR A 194 -12.58 -5.02 11.52
CA TYR A 194 -11.24 -5.55 11.68
C TYR A 194 -11.02 -6.07 13.10
N THR A 195 -10.12 -7.04 13.25
CA THR A 195 -9.72 -7.54 14.57
C THR A 195 -8.47 -6.81 15.04
N ARG A 196 -8.56 -6.14 16.19
CA ARG A 196 -7.46 -5.42 16.80
C ARG A 196 -6.76 -6.34 17.80
N PHE A 197 -5.45 -6.54 17.66
CA PHE A 197 -4.61 -7.18 18.67
C PHE A 197 -3.92 -6.11 19.51
N PHE A 198 -4.06 -6.13 20.83
CA PHE A 198 -3.54 -5.08 21.70
C PHE A 198 -3.32 -5.58 23.13
N SER A 199 -2.83 -4.70 24.01
CA SER A 199 -2.72 -4.97 25.45
C SER A 199 -3.79 -4.20 26.23
N SER A 200 -4.58 -4.90 27.05
CA SER A 200 -5.48 -4.29 28.04
C SER A 200 -4.91 -4.52 29.43
N GLY A 201 -4.44 -3.46 30.09
CA GLY A 201 -3.82 -3.58 31.42
C GLY A 201 -2.70 -4.62 31.47
N ARG A 202 -1.77 -4.58 30.51
CA ARG A 202 -0.67 -5.55 30.28
C ARG A 202 -1.09 -6.97 29.86
N THR A 203 -2.38 -7.24 29.74
CA THR A 203 -2.87 -8.52 29.25
C THR A 203 -3.05 -8.46 27.73
N PRO A 204 -2.33 -9.26 26.95
CA PRO A 204 -2.55 -9.35 25.52
C PRO A 204 -3.96 -9.87 25.23
N THR A 205 -4.67 -9.20 24.34
CA THR A 205 -6.06 -9.51 24.02
C THR A 205 -6.38 -9.10 22.58
N LEU A 206 -7.60 -9.41 22.15
CA LEU A 206 -8.14 -8.94 20.88
C LEU A 206 -9.62 -8.58 20.99
N ASN A 207 -10.06 -7.68 20.12
CA ASN A 207 -11.47 -7.39 19.93
C ASN A 207 -11.78 -6.99 18.48
N VAL A 208 -13.07 -6.98 18.15
CA VAL A 208 -13.54 -6.45 16.86
C VAL A 208 -13.74 -4.95 17.00
N GLN A 209 -13.30 -4.23 15.97
CA GLN A 209 -13.52 -2.81 15.76
C GLN A 209 -14.03 -2.58 14.33
N HIS A 210 -14.46 -1.37 14.04
CA HIS A 210 -14.95 -0.97 12.72
C HIS A 210 -14.25 0.30 12.25
N ASP A 211 -14.15 0.46 10.94
CA ASP A 211 -13.74 1.71 10.29
C ASP A 211 -12.40 2.27 10.82
N LEU A 212 -11.32 1.50 10.63
CA LEU A 212 -9.98 1.94 11.01
C LEU A 212 -9.59 3.24 10.27
N LYS A 213 -9.25 4.29 11.02
CA LYS A 213 -8.81 5.61 10.52
C LYS A 213 -9.64 6.12 9.32
N PRO A 214 -10.96 6.30 9.46
CA PRO A 214 -11.86 6.45 8.31
C PRO A 214 -11.49 7.66 7.43
N ASP A 215 -11.14 8.80 8.04
CA ASP A 215 -10.78 10.02 7.32
C ASP A 215 -9.44 9.89 6.57
N LYS A 216 -8.44 9.26 7.20
CA LYS A 216 -7.11 9.05 6.60
C LYS A 216 -7.17 8.07 5.44
N LEU A 217 -7.90 6.96 5.62
CA LEU A 217 -8.08 5.99 4.55
C LEU A 217 -8.93 6.58 3.41
N ALA A 218 -9.92 7.42 3.71
CA ALA A 218 -10.69 8.14 2.72
C ALA A 218 -9.82 9.15 1.93
N PHE A 219 -8.92 9.86 2.62
CA PHE A 219 -7.95 10.75 2.00
C PHE A 219 -7.13 10.02 0.93
N TRP A 220 -6.44 8.95 1.29
CA TRP A 220 -5.59 8.21 0.37
C TRP A 220 -6.37 7.42 -0.70
N ASN A 221 -7.46 6.73 -0.34
CA ASN A 221 -8.15 5.83 -1.26
C ASN A 221 -9.25 6.50 -2.10
N MET A 222 -9.64 7.74 -1.77
CA MET A 222 -10.67 8.47 -2.50
C MET A 222 -10.25 9.87 -2.90
N GLN A 223 -9.73 10.69 -1.97
CA GLN A 223 -9.46 12.10 -2.27
C GLN A 223 -8.28 12.26 -3.22
N VAL A 224 -7.13 11.64 -2.93
CA VAL A 224 -5.93 11.71 -3.78
C VAL A 224 -6.20 11.22 -5.22
N PRO A 225 -6.84 10.05 -5.46
CA PRO A 225 -7.24 9.65 -6.80
C PRO A 225 -8.19 10.63 -7.51
N ARG A 226 -9.11 11.27 -6.77
CA ARG A 226 -10.01 12.29 -7.33
C ARG A 226 -9.28 13.58 -7.69
N MET A 227 -8.24 13.96 -6.95
CA MET A 227 -7.39 15.10 -7.32
C MET A 227 -6.76 14.87 -8.70
N TYR A 228 -6.17 13.69 -8.90
CA TYR A 228 -5.60 13.30 -10.20
C TYR A 228 -6.66 13.27 -11.31
N GLN A 229 -7.83 12.67 -11.05
CA GLN A 229 -8.91 12.61 -12.05
C GLN A 229 -9.39 14.01 -12.47
N ARG A 230 -9.56 14.93 -11.52
CA ARG A 230 -9.93 16.32 -11.82
C ARG A 230 -8.89 17.01 -12.70
N GLN A 231 -7.61 16.81 -12.42
CA GLN A 231 -6.51 17.37 -13.21
C GLN A 231 -6.52 16.81 -14.65
N LEU A 232 -6.78 15.51 -14.83
CA LEU A 232 -6.96 14.91 -16.16
C LEU A 232 -8.15 15.52 -16.91
N ASP A 233 -9.27 15.73 -16.23
CA ASP A 233 -10.46 16.31 -16.85
C ASP A 233 -10.28 17.80 -17.20
N GLU A 234 -9.53 18.54 -16.39
CA GLU A 234 -9.13 19.93 -16.67
C GLU A 234 -8.20 20.01 -17.88
N MET A 235 -7.18 19.15 -17.96
CA MET A 235 -6.27 19.10 -19.12
C MET A 235 -7.01 18.75 -20.42
N LYS A 236 -8.05 17.91 -20.35
CA LYS A 236 -8.91 17.63 -21.53
C LYS A 236 -9.76 18.84 -21.93
N ARG A 237 -10.23 19.63 -20.95
CA ARG A 237 -11.07 20.79 -21.19
C ARG A 237 -10.26 22.00 -21.68
N TYR A 238 -9.04 22.16 -21.18
CA TYR A 238 -8.13 23.26 -21.48
C TYR A 238 -6.75 22.69 -21.83
N PRO A 239 -6.58 22.12 -23.05
CA PRO A 239 -5.31 21.54 -23.45
C PRO A 239 -4.23 22.63 -23.53
N PRO A 240 -2.99 22.36 -23.09
CA PRO A 240 -1.89 23.30 -23.22
C PRO A 240 -1.70 23.75 -24.68
N ALA A 241 -1.26 25.00 -24.88
CA ALA A 241 -0.96 25.52 -26.21
C ALA A 241 0.05 24.61 -26.93
N GLY A 242 -0.27 24.21 -28.17
CA GLY A 242 0.53 23.27 -28.96
C GLY A 242 0.16 21.79 -28.79
N THR A 243 -0.86 21.46 -28.00
CA THR A 243 -1.39 20.09 -27.92
C THR A 243 -2.06 19.71 -29.23
N VAL A 244 -1.43 18.83 -30.01
CA VAL A 244 -2.03 18.25 -31.21
C VAL A 244 -3.04 17.18 -30.77
N ILE A 245 -4.32 17.54 -30.76
CA ILE A 245 -5.40 16.57 -30.61
C ILE A 245 -5.54 15.86 -31.96
N SER A 246 -4.88 14.71 -32.12
CA SER A 246 -5.11 13.86 -33.28
C SER A 246 -6.56 13.37 -33.26
N ARG A 247 -7.42 14.02 -34.06
CA ARG A 247 -8.71 13.42 -34.41
C ARG A 247 -8.40 12.26 -35.35
N HIS A 248 -8.43 11.04 -34.84
CA HIS A 248 -8.60 9.87 -35.71
C HIS A 248 -9.98 9.97 -36.35
N THR A 249 -10.06 10.62 -37.51
CA THR A 249 -11.14 10.38 -38.47
C THR A 249 -10.94 8.96 -39.00
N THR A 250 -11.81 8.05 -38.58
CA THR A 250 -12.00 6.76 -39.26
C THR A 250 -12.53 7.07 -40.66
N PHE A 251 -11.61 7.21 -41.62
CA PHE A 251 -11.92 7.26 -43.04
C PHE A 251 -12.35 5.85 -43.45
N THR A 252 -13.65 5.65 -43.65
CA THR A 252 -14.18 4.49 -44.36
C THR A 252 -13.73 4.59 -45.81
N GLY A 253 -12.63 3.91 -46.13
CA GLY A 253 -12.10 3.82 -47.48
C GLY A 253 -13.12 3.18 -48.42
N ARG A 254 -13.68 3.98 -49.34
CA ARG A 254 -14.20 3.48 -50.60
C ARG A 254 -13.16 3.83 -51.66
N GLY A 255 -12.40 2.81 -52.05
CA GLY A 255 -11.38 2.93 -53.09
C GLY A 255 -12.00 3.37 -54.42
N GLY A 256 -11.39 4.40 -55.00
CA GLY A 256 -11.62 4.86 -56.35
C GLY A 256 -10.32 5.51 -56.81
N GLU A 257 -9.60 4.78 -57.66
CA GLU A 257 -8.41 5.25 -58.36
C GLU A 257 -8.76 6.50 -59.19
N ASN A 258 -7.88 7.51 -59.20
CA ASN A 258 -7.48 8.17 -60.43
C ASN A 258 -6.26 9.08 -60.25
N GLU A 259 -5.50 9.05 -61.33
CA GLU A 259 -4.21 9.63 -61.69
C GLU A 259 -4.04 11.15 -61.46
N GLY A 260 -2.77 11.53 -61.25
CA GLY A 260 -2.14 12.62 -62.01
C GLY A 260 -2.02 13.99 -61.35
N GLY A 261 -0.77 14.47 -61.20
CA GLY A 261 -0.45 15.90 -61.25
C GLY A 261 0.49 16.41 -60.17
N ASP A 262 1.76 16.54 -60.52
CA ASP A 262 2.74 17.38 -59.81
C ASP A 262 2.27 18.84 -59.78
N ARG A 263 2.43 19.51 -58.62
CA ARG A 263 2.91 20.91 -58.54
C ARG A 263 3.24 21.31 -57.10
N GLU A 264 4.53 21.59 -56.92
CA GLU A 264 5.11 22.40 -55.87
C GLU A 264 4.74 23.88 -56.07
N ILE A 265 4.44 24.63 -55.00
CA ILE A 265 4.96 25.98 -54.69
C ILE A 265 4.40 26.49 -53.34
N THR A 266 5.30 27.19 -52.68
CA THR A 266 5.46 27.82 -51.37
C THR A 266 4.46 28.93 -50.96
N PRO A 267 4.54 29.45 -49.71
CA PRO A 267 3.45 30.11 -49.00
C PRO A 267 3.48 31.63 -49.17
N HIS A 268 2.31 32.28 -49.15
CA HIS A 268 2.23 33.70 -48.85
C HIS A 268 0.88 34.12 -48.25
N ASP A 269 1.02 34.99 -47.26
CA ASP A 269 0.13 36.02 -46.76
C ASP A 269 -1.12 35.69 -45.93
N SER A 270 -0.93 35.95 -44.63
CA SER A 270 -1.77 36.83 -43.80
C SER A 270 -2.67 37.81 -44.57
N THR A 271 -3.98 37.76 -44.30
CA THR A 271 -4.73 38.93 -43.83
C THR A 271 -6.12 38.54 -43.34
N GLU A 272 -6.56 39.30 -42.35
CA GLU A 272 -7.81 39.25 -41.61
C GLU A 272 -9.04 39.28 -42.52
N LEU A 273 -10.10 38.56 -42.14
CA LEU A 273 -11.42 39.20 -42.13
C LEU A 273 -12.37 38.53 -41.13
N ASN A 274 -12.77 39.37 -40.18
CA ASN A 274 -13.79 39.16 -39.19
C ASN A 274 -15.16 39.16 -39.89
N THR A 275 -16.00 38.16 -39.67
CA THR A 275 -17.44 38.29 -39.96
C THR A 275 -18.25 37.47 -38.95
N GLN A 276 -18.84 38.19 -38.01
CA GLN A 276 -19.96 37.72 -37.19
C GLN A 276 -21.17 37.45 -38.09
N LEU A 277 -21.77 36.27 -37.96
CA LEU A 277 -23.19 36.08 -38.22
C LEU A 277 -23.80 35.25 -37.09
N ASP A 278 -24.84 35.84 -36.51
CA ASP A 278 -25.75 35.38 -35.47
C ASP A 278 -26.70 34.29 -36.01
N GLY A 279 -27.26 33.45 -35.13
CA GLY A 279 -28.28 32.47 -35.50
C GLY A 279 -28.34 31.21 -34.63
N SER A 280 -29.12 31.29 -33.56
CA SER A 280 -29.59 30.23 -32.67
C SER A 280 -30.31 29.06 -33.35
N ASP A 281 -30.09 27.81 -32.87
CA ASP A 281 -31.20 26.91 -32.51
C ASP A 281 -30.80 25.67 -31.68
N VAL A 282 -31.79 25.18 -30.92
CA VAL A 282 -31.75 24.20 -29.82
C VAL A 282 -31.92 22.75 -30.30
N GLY A 283 -31.26 21.77 -29.65
CA GLY A 283 -31.62 20.35 -29.82
C GLY A 283 -30.79 19.37 -28.99
N ALA A 284 -31.37 18.84 -27.90
CA ALA A 284 -30.80 17.80 -27.05
C ALA A 284 -31.00 16.39 -27.62
N GLY A 285 -30.03 15.48 -27.40
CA GLY A 285 -30.19 14.05 -27.67
C GLY A 285 -28.92 13.21 -27.45
N SER A 286 -28.87 12.48 -26.33
CA SER A 286 -27.92 11.39 -26.00
C SER A 286 -27.83 10.34 -27.11
N GLY A 287 -26.71 9.68 -27.46
CA GLY A 287 -25.57 9.26 -26.65
C GLY A 287 -25.64 7.74 -26.39
N LYS A 288 -24.84 6.94 -27.12
CA LYS A 288 -23.96 5.85 -26.59
C LYS A 288 -23.32 5.02 -27.72
N ALA A 289 -22.02 5.22 -27.91
CA ALA A 289 -21.08 4.23 -28.44
C ALA A 289 -19.95 4.07 -27.37
N PRO A 290 -19.31 2.89 -27.26
CA PRO A 290 -18.45 2.56 -26.11
C PRO A 290 -17.12 3.32 -26.17
N PRO A 291 -16.45 3.57 -25.02
CA PRO A 291 -15.15 4.26 -25.04
C PRO A 291 -14.02 3.27 -25.31
N ASP A 292 -13.27 3.53 -26.37
CA ASP A 292 -12.02 2.85 -26.71
C ASP A 292 -10.93 3.08 -25.65
N GLU A 293 -10.21 2.00 -25.39
CA GLU A 293 -9.16 1.81 -24.40
C GLU A 293 -7.87 2.55 -24.79
N TYR A 294 -7.54 3.65 -24.10
CA TYR A 294 -6.23 4.31 -24.25
C TYR A 294 -5.17 3.60 -23.41
N LEU A 295 -4.34 2.79 -24.07
CA LEU A 295 -3.09 2.26 -23.53
C LEU A 295 -2.08 3.39 -23.30
N THR A 296 -1.90 3.82 -22.05
CA THR A 296 -0.77 4.66 -21.66
C THR A 296 0.46 3.80 -21.44
N ARG A 297 1.49 4.03 -22.27
CA ARG A 297 2.81 3.41 -22.15
C ARG A 297 3.46 3.87 -20.84
N HIS A 298 3.48 2.98 -19.85
CA HIS A 298 4.16 3.18 -18.56
C HIS A 298 5.66 3.45 -18.79
N GLY A 299 6.18 4.56 -18.27
CA GLY A 299 7.61 4.85 -18.26
C GLY A 299 8.37 3.79 -17.48
N SER A 300 9.45 3.29 -18.08
CA SER A 300 10.23 2.10 -17.73
C SER A 300 10.90 2.09 -16.35
N ASN A 301 10.73 3.14 -15.54
CA ASN A 301 11.51 3.34 -14.30
C ASN A 301 10.79 2.83 -13.04
N SER A 302 9.45 2.78 -13.03
CA SER A 302 8.69 2.26 -11.88
C SER A 302 8.78 0.74 -11.75
N TRP A 303 8.90 0.03 -12.88
CA TRP A 303 9.08 -1.42 -12.89
C TRP A 303 10.41 -1.86 -12.29
N ILE A 304 11.47 -1.05 -12.45
CA ILE A 304 12.80 -1.37 -11.91
C ILE A 304 12.78 -1.28 -10.38
N LEU A 305 12.11 -0.27 -9.82
CA LEU A 305 11.98 -0.12 -8.36
C LEU A 305 11.08 -1.20 -7.75
N ILE A 306 9.96 -1.52 -8.40
CA ILE A 306 9.08 -2.61 -7.95
C ILE A 306 9.77 -3.97 -8.07
N ALA A 307 10.51 -4.22 -9.16
CA ALA A 307 11.30 -5.43 -9.33
C ALA A 307 12.47 -5.52 -8.34
N ALA A 308 13.08 -4.38 -7.99
CA ALA A 308 14.12 -4.33 -6.96
C ALA A 308 13.55 -4.63 -5.56
N CYS A 309 12.38 -4.09 -5.21
CA CYS A 309 11.71 -4.40 -3.94
C CYS A 309 11.29 -5.86 -3.86
N ILE A 310 10.64 -6.40 -4.91
CA ILE A 310 10.27 -7.82 -4.97
C ILE A 310 11.52 -8.69 -4.95
N GLY A 311 12.58 -8.30 -5.67
CA GLY A 311 13.87 -9.00 -5.69
C GLY A 311 14.55 -9.04 -4.32
N LEU A 312 14.55 -7.93 -3.58
CA LEU A 312 15.06 -7.85 -2.21
C LEU A 312 14.22 -8.68 -1.23
N SER A 313 12.90 -8.67 -1.36
CA SER A 313 12.00 -9.51 -0.56
C SER A 313 12.18 -11.00 -0.86
N LEU A 314 12.35 -11.39 -2.12
CA LEU A 314 12.63 -12.79 -2.50
C LEU A 314 14.04 -13.22 -2.07
N LEU A 315 15.03 -12.33 -2.20
CA LEU A 315 16.40 -12.61 -1.77
C LEU A 315 16.49 -12.80 -0.25
N THR A 316 15.77 -11.99 0.54
CA THR A 316 15.73 -12.17 2.01
C THR A 316 15.05 -13.48 2.41
N VAL A 317 13.98 -13.89 1.71
CA VAL A 317 13.34 -15.20 1.92
C VAL A 317 14.29 -16.34 1.52
N LEU A 318 14.96 -16.26 0.37
CA LEU A 318 15.92 -17.27 -0.09
C LEU A 318 17.13 -17.38 0.84
N LEU A 319 17.70 -16.26 1.28
CA LEU A 319 18.79 -16.24 2.25
C LEU A 319 18.35 -16.82 3.60
N SER A 320 17.11 -16.56 4.04
CA SER A 320 16.53 -17.16 5.25
C SER A 320 16.36 -18.68 5.11
N VAL A 321 15.88 -19.15 3.96
CA VAL A 321 15.73 -20.59 3.67
C VAL A 321 17.11 -21.27 3.59
N CYS A 322 18.06 -20.70 2.86
CA CYS A 322 19.44 -21.20 2.76
C CYS A 322 20.13 -21.21 4.14
N TYR A 323 19.98 -20.14 4.92
CA TYR A 323 20.50 -20.08 6.28
C TYR A 323 19.91 -21.19 7.16
N CYS A 324 18.60 -21.42 7.07
CA CYS A 324 17.95 -22.52 7.80
C CYS A 324 18.43 -23.90 7.34
N GLN A 325 18.67 -24.10 6.04
CA GLN A 325 19.19 -25.36 5.50
C GLN A 325 20.64 -25.62 5.93
N VAL A 326 21.52 -24.63 5.82
CA VAL A 326 22.91 -24.71 6.27
C VAL A 326 22.98 -24.96 7.77
N ARG A 327 22.19 -24.24 8.57
CA ARG A 327 22.13 -24.46 10.02
C ARG A 327 21.66 -25.86 10.39
N ARG A 328 20.68 -26.42 9.66
CA ARG A 328 20.25 -27.83 9.83
C ARG A 328 21.37 -28.81 9.48
N GLN A 329 22.10 -28.59 8.39
CA GLN A 329 23.22 -29.46 8.02
C GLN A 329 24.36 -29.40 9.03
N VAL A 330 24.72 -28.21 9.51
CA VAL A 330 25.73 -28.04 10.56
C VAL A 330 25.31 -28.74 11.85
N ASN A 331 24.06 -28.59 12.29
CA ASN A 331 23.56 -29.30 13.47
C ASN A 331 23.56 -30.82 13.29
N ASN A 332 23.25 -31.33 12.10
CA ASN A 332 23.31 -32.76 11.80
C ASN A 332 24.75 -33.29 11.81
N LEU A 333 25.71 -32.52 11.28
CA LEU A 333 27.14 -32.86 11.30
C LEU A 333 27.69 -32.84 12.73
N ILE A 334 27.31 -31.86 13.55
CA ILE A 334 27.67 -31.81 14.99
C ILE A 334 27.09 -33.01 15.74
N ARG A 335 25.85 -33.41 15.41
CA ARG A 335 25.21 -34.58 16.03
C ARG A 335 25.84 -35.90 15.57
N GLN A 336 26.29 -35.99 14.33
CA GLN A 336 27.02 -37.16 13.82
C GLN A 336 28.45 -37.23 14.37
N SER A 337 29.12 -36.09 14.55
CA SER A 337 30.46 -36.05 15.16
C SER A 337 30.43 -36.35 16.67
N SER A 338 29.38 -35.95 17.39
CA SER A 338 29.20 -36.31 18.81
C SER A 338 28.86 -37.79 19.01
N VAL A 339 28.07 -38.38 18.10
CA VAL A 339 27.77 -39.82 18.12
C VAL A 339 28.99 -40.65 17.73
N SER A 340 29.86 -40.15 16.84
CA SER A 340 31.11 -40.82 16.46
C SER A 340 32.25 -40.68 17.47
N SER A 341 32.23 -39.68 18.36
CA SER A 341 33.31 -39.40 19.32
C SER A 341 33.06 -39.96 20.73
N GLY A 342 31.87 -40.51 21.00
CA GLY A 342 31.56 -41.23 22.24
C GLY A 342 31.68 -40.40 23.53
N GLN A 343 31.58 -39.07 23.46
CA GLN A 343 31.66 -38.20 24.64
C GLN A 343 30.28 -37.65 25.02
N PRO A 344 29.85 -37.76 26.29
CA PRO A 344 28.59 -37.20 26.76
C PRO A 344 28.68 -35.67 26.87
N ILE A 345 27.63 -34.97 26.43
CA ILE A 345 27.55 -33.51 26.43
C ILE A 345 26.99 -33.05 27.78
N LEU A 346 27.77 -32.26 28.53
CA LEU A 346 27.34 -31.47 29.69
C LEU A 346 26.66 -30.17 29.25
#